data_AF-A0A7X7X3X9-F1
#
_entry.id   AF-A0A7X7X3X9-F1
#
_cell.length_a   1.000
_cell.length_b   1.000
_cell.length_c   1.000
_cell.angle_alpha   90.00
_cell.angle_beta   90.00
_cell.angle_gamma   90.00
#
_symmetry.space_group_name_H-M   'P 1'
#
loop_
_entity.id
_entity.type
_entity.pdbx_description
1 polymer ?
#
loop_
_entity_poly.entity_id
_entity_poly.type
_entity_poly.pdbx_seq_one_letter_code
_entity_poly.pdbx_strand_id
1 'polypeptide(L)'
;TERSYILLHEKTHIRRKDHIVKIAAFIVLSIHWFNPLVWVAFILMSTDMELSCDERVLKEVDEDIKKPYARSLLSLAAGKHILGGSPIAFGEGNVRGRIKNVMNYRKPAFWVIVVAVAAAILVGVGLFADPISNEPEDNGIISELMKNKTEYVGNNSKVGGIIYSLPYPDNIAYDSFELFTDSEPYGIAVNLKTDTDTMELFRDKENQLQFENNAVIMFSLIGNAEFIKFNLDDGSGPYSLQYTREWANQLFGKDVRSFAESREEFSKLINGIQTADKN
;
A
#
# COMPACT_ATOMS: atom_id res chain seq x y z
N THR A 1 -47.19 10.89 -22.14
CA THR A 1 -46.03 10.48 -22.94
C THR A 1 -44.71 10.85 -22.27
N GLU A 2 -44.51 12.06 -21.74
CA GLU A 2 -43.23 12.43 -21.07
C GLU A 2 -42.94 11.59 -19.81
N ARG A 3 -43.95 11.34 -18.97
CA ARG A 3 -43.80 10.56 -17.73
C ARG A 3 -43.33 9.12 -17.94
N SER A 4 -43.71 8.46 -19.04
CA SER A 4 -43.33 7.05 -19.27
C SER A 4 -41.83 6.89 -19.53
N TYR A 5 -41.19 7.86 -20.20
CA TYR A 5 -39.75 7.83 -20.43
C TYR A 5 -38.95 8.02 -19.14
N ILE A 6 -39.44 8.91 -18.26
CA ILE A 6 -38.83 9.17 -16.95
C ILE A 6 -38.95 7.93 -16.06
N LEU A 7 -40.11 7.28 -16.03
CA LEU A 7 -40.29 6.05 -15.25
C LEU A 7 -39.39 4.92 -15.75
N LEU A 8 -39.14 4.83 -17.06
CA LEU A 8 -38.22 3.84 -17.62
C LEU A 8 -36.76 4.14 -17.24
N HIS A 9 -36.38 5.42 -17.24
CA HIS A 9 -35.09 5.91 -16.77
C HIS A 9 -34.84 5.53 -15.29
N GLU A 10 -35.78 5.88 -14.41
CA GLU A 10 -35.67 5.57 -12.98
C GLU A 10 -35.70 4.07 -12.70
N LYS A 11 -36.52 3.31 -13.42
CA LYS A 11 -36.52 1.85 -13.34
C LYS A 11 -35.16 1.26 -13.70
N THR A 12 -34.44 1.86 -14.65
CA THR A 12 -33.08 1.44 -15.02
C THR A 12 -32.10 1.67 -13.87
N HIS A 13 -32.15 2.83 -13.21
CA HIS A 13 -31.34 3.11 -12.02
C HIS A 13 -31.61 2.10 -10.88
N ILE A 14 -32.88 1.79 -10.60
CA ILE A 14 -33.25 0.83 -9.56
C ILE A 14 -32.75 -0.58 -9.93
N ARG A 15 -32.94 -1.01 -11.18
CA ARG A 15 -32.54 -2.34 -11.64
C ARG A 15 -31.04 -2.56 -11.59
N ARG A 16 -30.24 -1.54 -11.89
CA ARG A 16 -28.77 -1.57 -11.83
C ARG A 16 -28.20 -1.25 -10.46
N LYS A 17 -29.05 -0.88 -9.49
CA LYS A 17 -28.66 -0.48 -8.13
C LYS A 17 -27.68 0.70 -8.10
N ASP A 18 -27.88 1.64 -9.01
CA ASP A 18 -27.01 2.81 -9.22
C ASP A 18 -26.85 3.67 -7.95
N HIS A 19 -27.85 3.68 -7.07
CA HIS A 19 -27.80 4.33 -5.76
C HIS A 19 -26.78 3.68 -4.81
N ILE A 20 -26.64 2.35 -4.81
CA ILE A 20 -25.65 1.63 -4.00
C ILE A 20 -24.25 1.93 -4.51
N VAL A 21 -24.07 1.92 -5.83
CA VAL A 21 -22.78 2.22 -6.48
C VAL A 21 -22.33 3.64 -6.15
N LYS A 22 -23.23 4.64 -6.23
CA LYS A 22 -22.91 6.01 -5.83
C LYS A 22 -22.51 6.12 -4.35
N ILE A 23 -23.21 5.44 -3.45
CA ILE A 23 -22.86 5.44 -2.01
C ILE A 23 -21.48 4.82 -1.81
N ALA A 24 -21.20 3.67 -2.42
CA ALA A 24 -19.90 3.01 -2.32
C ALA A 24 -18.77 3.91 -2.88
N ALA A 25 -18.98 4.52 -4.05
CA ALA A 25 -18.01 5.45 -4.64
C ALA A 25 -17.80 6.71 -3.78
N PHE A 26 -18.83 7.20 -3.10
CA PHE A 26 -18.73 8.32 -2.17
C PHE A 26 -17.95 7.95 -0.89
N ILE A 27 -18.09 6.73 -0.39
CA ILE A 27 -17.25 6.23 0.71
C ILE A 27 -15.78 6.19 0.28
N VAL A 28 -15.49 5.67 -0.93
CA VAL A 28 -14.13 5.66 -1.50
C VAL A 28 -13.59 7.10 -1.63
N LEU A 29 -14.41 8.02 -2.15
CA LEU A 29 -14.04 9.44 -2.23
C LEU A 29 -13.77 10.06 -0.85
N SER A 30 -14.51 9.64 0.19
CA SER A 30 -14.31 10.14 1.56
C SER A 30 -13.00 9.65 2.17
N ILE A 31 -12.63 8.38 1.91
CA ILE A 31 -11.35 7.80 2.32
C ILE A 31 -10.20 8.50 1.58
N HIS A 32 -10.38 8.75 0.28
CA HIS A 32 -9.39 9.38 -0.60
C HIS A 32 -9.65 10.86 -0.86
N TRP A 33 -10.15 11.60 0.14
CA TRP A 33 -10.59 12.99 -0.03
C TRP A 33 -9.48 13.92 -0.55
N PHE A 34 -8.21 13.59 -0.29
CA PHE A 34 -7.03 14.33 -0.74
C PHE A 34 -6.60 14.01 -2.18
N ASN A 35 -7.15 12.95 -2.82
CA ASN A 35 -6.72 12.49 -4.14
C ASN A 35 -7.58 13.11 -5.26
N PRO A 36 -7.07 14.09 -6.04
CA PRO A 36 -7.84 14.75 -7.10
C PRO A 36 -8.30 13.79 -8.21
N LEU A 37 -7.60 12.67 -8.43
CA LEU A 37 -8.01 11.68 -9.44
C LEU A 37 -9.29 10.95 -9.04
N VAL A 38 -9.49 10.71 -7.74
CA VAL A 38 -10.71 10.04 -7.24
C VAL A 38 -11.92 10.96 -7.37
N TRP A 39 -11.74 12.27 -7.16
CA TRP A 39 -12.78 13.27 -7.45
C TRP A 39 -13.20 13.26 -8.92
N VAL A 40 -12.23 13.27 -9.84
CA VAL A 40 -12.51 13.21 -11.28
C VAL A 40 -13.19 11.88 -11.64
N ALA A 41 -12.72 10.76 -11.13
CA ALA A 41 -13.33 9.45 -11.36
C ALA A 41 -14.79 9.39 -10.88
N PHE A 42 -15.10 9.96 -9.71
CA PHE A 42 -16.46 10.02 -9.19
C PHE A 42 -17.40 10.85 -10.09
N ILE A 43 -16.93 11.98 -10.62
CA ILE A 43 -17.69 12.83 -11.54
C ILE A 43 -17.93 12.12 -12.87
N LEU A 44 -16.89 11.46 -13.42
CA LEU A 44 -16.98 10.71 -14.68
C LEU A 44 -17.93 9.51 -14.53
N MET A 45 -17.79 8.71 -13.47
CA MET A 45 -18.68 7.60 -13.17
C MET A 45 -20.14 8.05 -13.07
N SER A 46 -20.40 9.15 -12.36
CA SER A 46 -21.75 9.69 -12.23
C SER A 46 -22.33 10.15 -13.56
N THR A 47 -21.49 10.70 -14.44
CA THR A 47 -21.89 11.12 -15.78
C THR A 47 -22.19 9.93 -16.69
N ASP A 48 -21.30 8.94 -16.71
CA ASP A 48 -21.45 7.72 -17.51
C ASP A 48 -22.69 6.92 -17.13
N MET A 49 -23.04 6.92 -15.83
CA MET A 49 -24.21 6.22 -15.33
C MET A 49 -25.52 6.80 -15.87
N GLU A 50 -25.64 8.15 -15.90
CA GLU A 50 -26.80 8.85 -16.49
C GLU A 50 -26.87 8.64 -18.01
N LEU A 51 -25.74 8.75 -18.72
CA LEU A 51 -25.67 8.53 -20.16
C LEU A 51 -26.08 7.09 -20.52
N SER A 52 -25.60 6.11 -19.76
CA SER A 52 -25.95 4.70 -19.97
C SER A 52 -27.44 4.40 -19.71
N CYS A 53 -28.07 5.11 -18.76
CA CYS A 53 -29.52 5.05 -18.57
C CYS A 53 -30.26 5.62 -19.78
N ASP A 54 -29.86 6.81 -20.24
CA ASP A 54 -30.47 7.48 -21.41
C ASP A 54 -30.39 6.58 -22.65
N GLU A 55 -29.23 5.95 -22.89
CA GLU A 55 -29.03 5.00 -23.99
C GLU A 55 -29.92 3.77 -23.87
N ARG A 56 -30.16 3.28 -22.66
CA ARG A 56 -31.01 2.11 -22.45
C ARG A 56 -32.48 2.42 -22.73
N VAL A 57 -32.95 3.61 -22.35
CA VAL A 57 -34.28 4.11 -22.73
C VAL A 57 -34.42 4.18 -24.26
N LEU A 58 -33.39 4.68 -24.95
CA LEU A 58 -33.35 4.75 -26.42
C LEU A 58 -33.24 3.39 -27.12
N LYS A 59 -32.76 2.33 -26.45
CA LYS A 59 -32.76 0.96 -26.99
C LYS A 59 -34.10 0.26 -26.85
N GLU A 60 -34.86 0.57 -25.79
CA GLU A 60 -36.12 -0.11 -25.46
C GLU A 60 -37.32 0.49 -26.19
N VAL A 61 -37.15 1.64 -26.87
CA VAL A 61 -38.23 2.35 -27.55
C VAL A 61 -37.74 2.86 -28.92
N ASP A 62 -38.58 2.84 -29.95
CA ASP A 62 -38.25 3.10 -31.38
C ASP A 62 -37.56 4.44 -31.68
N GLU A 63 -36.91 4.56 -32.84
CA GLU A 63 -36.07 5.72 -33.23
C GLU A 63 -36.77 7.09 -33.20
N ASP A 64 -38.09 7.13 -33.34
CA ASP A 64 -38.88 8.37 -33.42
C ASP A 64 -39.00 9.13 -32.07
N ILE A 65 -38.49 8.58 -30.97
CA ILE A 65 -38.64 9.18 -29.64
C ILE A 65 -37.51 10.13 -29.21
N LYS A 66 -36.42 10.23 -29.97
CA LYS A 66 -35.24 11.02 -29.56
C LYS A 66 -35.61 12.46 -29.20
N LYS A 67 -36.46 13.08 -30.03
CA LYS A 67 -36.96 14.46 -29.86
C LYS A 67 -37.89 14.61 -28.64
N PRO A 68 -38.96 13.81 -28.48
CA PRO A 68 -39.84 13.94 -27.30
C PRO A 68 -39.13 13.57 -25.99
N TYR A 69 -38.17 12.63 -26.01
CA TYR A 69 -37.38 12.31 -24.82
C TYR A 69 -36.42 13.46 -24.44
N ALA A 70 -35.69 14.03 -25.40
CA ALA A 70 -34.83 15.19 -25.16
C ALA A 70 -35.62 16.41 -24.62
N ARG A 71 -36.84 16.64 -25.12
CA ARG A 71 -37.76 17.67 -24.59
C ARG A 71 -38.16 17.39 -23.15
N SER A 72 -38.41 16.13 -22.80
CA SER A 72 -38.73 15.73 -21.42
C SER A 72 -37.56 16.02 -20.48
N LEU A 73 -36.31 15.71 -20.89
CA LEU A 73 -35.10 16.04 -20.12
C LEU A 73 -34.91 17.56 -19.94
N LEU A 74 -35.14 18.33 -21.02
CA LEU A 74 -35.04 19.79 -20.97
C LEU A 74 -36.11 20.42 -20.05
N SER A 75 -37.34 19.93 -20.11
CA SER A 75 -38.46 20.37 -19.27
C SER A 75 -38.18 20.10 -17.79
N LEU A 76 -37.65 18.93 -17.45
CA LEU A 76 -37.24 18.57 -16.09
C LEU A 76 -36.12 19.45 -15.55
N ALA A 77 -35.14 19.75 -16.39
CA ALA A 77 -34.02 20.61 -16.03
C ALA A 77 -34.44 22.08 -15.87
N ALA A 78 -35.38 22.55 -16.69
CA ALA A 78 -35.91 23.90 -16.60
C ALA A 78 -36.84 24.09 -15.39
N GLY A 79 -37.52 23.03 -14.93
CA GLY A 79 -38.45 23.07 -13.79
C GLY A 79 -37.83 22.91 -12.41
N LYS A 80 -36.56 22.49 -12.30
CA LYS A 80 -35.85 22.36 -11.02
C LYS A 80 -34.81 23.48 -10.87
N HIS A 81 -35.00 24.38 -9.91
CA HIS A 81 -33.92 25.25 -9.44
C HIS A 81 -32.78 24.36 -8.94
N ILE A 82 -31.62 24.47 -9.60
CA ILE A 82 -30.39 23.73 -9.29
C ILE A 82 -29.85 24.27 -7.96
N LEU A 83 -30.30 23.69 -6.85
CA LEU A 83 -29.68 23.87 -5.55
C LEU A 83 -28.41 23.01 -5.50
N GLY A 84 -27.38 23.47 -6.21
CA GLY A 84 -26.07 22.84 -6.24
C GLY A 84 -25.53 22.71 -4.82
N GLY A 85 -25.36 21.48 -4.35
CA GLY A 85 -24.83 21.25 -3.01
C GLY A 85 -24.81 19.80 -2.53
N SER A 86 -25.49 18.86 -3.21
CA SER A 86 -25.44 17.46 -2.82
C SER A 86 -24.79 16.60 -3.90
N PRO A 87 -23.55 16.10 -3.70
CA PRO A 87 -22.90 15.16 -4.63
C PRO A 87 -23.66 13.84 -4.80
N ILE A 88 -24.71 13.60 -4.00
CA ILE A 88 -25.54 12.40 -3.98
C ILE A 88 -26.87 12.62 -4.73
N ALA A 89 -27.27 13.86 -5.00
CA ALA A 89 -28.56 14.15 -5.64
C ALA A 89 -28.55 13.70 -7.12
N PHE A 90 -29.48 12.81 -7.47
CA PHE A 90 -29.78 12.47 -8.86
C PHE A 90 -30.49 13.66 -9.53
N GLY A 91 -29.86 14.23 -10.57
CA GLY A 91 -30.45 15.28 -11.40
C GLY A 91 -29.56 16.46 -11.77
N GLU A 92 -28.36 16.59 -11.20
CA GLU A 92 -27.48 17.76 -11.44
C GLU A 92 -26.46 17.57 -12.59
N GLY A 93 -26.37 16.36 -13.16
CA GLY A 93 -25.36 16.00 -14.15
C GLY A 93 -25.69 16.50 -15.56
N ASN A 94 -25.04 17.57 -16.00
CA ASN A 94 -24.80 17.95 -17.41
C ASN A 94 -25.95 17.64 -18.40
N VAL A 95 -27.12 18.24 -18.17
CA VAL A 95 -28.32 18.08 -19.02
C VAL A 95 -28.01 18.38 -20.49
N ARG A 96 -27.17 19.39 -20.75
CA ARG A 96 -26.68 19.73 -22.10
C ARG A 96 -25.94 18.55 -22.75
N GLY A 97 -25.06 17.89 -21.99
CA GLY A 97 -24.34 16.69 -22.42
C GLY A 97 -25.26 15.52 -22.72
N ARG A 98 -26.25 15.28 -21.85
CA ARG A 98 -27.26 14.23 -22.01
C ARG A 98 -28.12 14.41 -23.26
N ILE A 99 -28.65 15.62 -23.48
CA ILE A 99 -29.44 15.95 -24.68
C ILE A 99 -28.59 15.76 -25.95
N LYS A 100 -27.33 16.20 -25.92
CA LYS A 100 -26.41 16.00 -27.06
C LYS A 100 -26.16 14.52 -27.33
N ASN A 101 -25.98 13.71 -26.29
CA ASN A 101 -25.77 12.26 -26.43
C ASN A 101 -27.01 11.55 -26.98
N VAL A 102 -28.19 11.88 -26.46
CA VAL A 102 -29.48 11.35 -26.93
C VAL A 102 -29.70 11.63 -28.42
N MET A 103 -29.42 12.87 -28.85
CA MET A 103 -29.59 13.28 -30.25
C MET A 103 -28.59 12.60 -31.19
N ASN A 104 -27.37 12.32 -30.72
CA ASN A 104 -26.30 11.69 -31.50
C ASN A 104 -26.17 10.18 -31.29
N TYR A 105 -27.10 9.56 -30.54
CA TYR A 105 -27.02 8.14 -30.21
C TYR A 105 -26.98 7.26 -31.46
N ARG A 106 -25.96 6.40 -31.53
CA ARG A 106 -25.78 5.34 -32.53
C ARG A 106 -25.44 4.03 -31.81
N LYS A 107 -25.92 2.91 -32.33
CA LYS A 107 -25.59 1.59 -31.77
C LYS A 107 -24.08 1.36 -31.92
N PRO A 108 -23.33 1.07 -30.83
CA PRO A 108 -21.90 0.82 -30.93
C PRO A 108 -21.65 -0.45 -31.73
N ALA A 109 -20.66 -0.40 -32.63
CA ALA A 109 -20.24 -1.59 -33.38
C ALA A 109 -19.54 -2.58 -32.45
N PHE A 110 -19.76 -3.88 -32.66
CA PHE A 110 -19.21 -4.96 -31.84
C PHE A 110 -17.69 -4.83 -31.62
N TRP A 111 -16.94 -4.45 -32.66
CA TRP A 111 -15.49 -4.26 -32.59
C TRP A 111 -15.03 -3.16 -31.64
N VAL A 112 -15.82 -2.10 -31.46
CA VAL A 112 -15.48 -1.02 -30.51
C VAL A 112 -15.53 -1.52 -29.07
N ILE A 113 -16.47 -2.43 -28.78
CA ILE A 113 -16.59 -3.07 -27.45
C ILE A 113 -15.37 -3.97 -27.19
N VAL A 114 -14.95 -4.77 -28.18
CA VAL A 114 -13.80 -5.66 -28.06
C VAL A 114 -12.51 -4.88 -27.78
N VAL A 115 -12.27 -3.80 -28.52
CA VAL A 115 -11.07 -2.95 -28.33
C VAL A 115 -11.07 -2.29 -26.95
N ALA A 116 -12.21 -1.77 -26.50
CA ALA A 116 -12.31 -1.14 -25.18
C ALA A 116 -12.03 -2.12 -24.04
N VAL A 117 -12.55 -3.35 -24.13
CA VAL A 117 -12.31 -4.41 -23.14
C VAL A 117 -10.82 -4.82 -23.13
N ALA A 118 -10.20 -4.98 -24.30
CA ALA A 118 -8.78 -5.32 -24.38
C ALA A 118 -7.88 -4.23 -23.76
N ALA A 119 -8.19 -2.95 -24.01
CA ALA A 119 -7.47 -1.84 -23.41
C ALA A 119 -7.60 -1.80 -21.88
N ALA A 120 -8.82 -2.04 -21.36
CA ALA A 120 -9.05 -2.10 -19.92
C ALA A 120 -8.27 -3.25 -19.25
N ILE A 121 -8.20 -4.42 -19.88
CA ILE A 121 -7.42 -5.57 -19.39
C ILE A 121 -5.93 -5.23 -19.38
N LEU A 122 -5.40 -4.64 -20.45
CA LEU A 122 -3.98 -4.25 -20.52
C LEU A 122 -3.59 -3.27 -19.42
N VAL A 123 -4.41 -2.25 -19.16
CA VAL A 123 -4.17 -1.29 -18.07
C VAL A 123 -4.30 -1.97 -16.71
N GLY A 124 -5.28 -2.86 -16.54
CA GLY A 124 -5.43 -3.65 -15.33
C GLY A 124 -4.19 -4.50 -15.04
N VAL A 125 -3.71 -5.26 -16.01
CA VAL A 125 -2.49 -6.08 -15.88
C VAL A 125 -1.27 -5.21 -15.58
N GLY A 126 -1.14 -4.05 -16.23
CA GLY A 126 -0.03 -3.12 -15.97
C GLY A 126 -0.02 -2.55 -14.55
N LEU A 127 -1.19 -2.33 -13.95
CA LEU A 127 -1.31 -1.83 -12.57
C LEU A 127 -1.16 -2.93 -11.52
N PHE A 128 -1.46 -4.19 -11.85
CA PHE A 128 -1.31 -5.35 -10.97
C PHE A 128 0.04 -6.05 -11.10
N ALA A 129 0.85 -5.71 -12.10
CA ALA A 129 2.19 -6.27 -12.25
C ALA A 129 3.15 -5.62 -11.25
N ASP A 130 3.42 -6.33 -10.15
CA ASP A 130 4.60 -6.04 -9.34
C ASP A 130 5.86 -6.26 -10.18
N PRO A 131 6.87 -5.38 -10.10
CA PRO A 131 8.12 -5.60 -10.79
C PRO A 131 8.80 -6.85 -10.22
N ILE A 132 9.00 -7.87 -11.06
CA ILE A 132 9.86 -9.01 -10.73
C ILE A 132 11.29 -8.48 -10.57
N SER A 133 11.75 -8.33 -9.33
CA SER A 133 13.16 -8.07 -9.04
C SER A 133 13.94 -9.37 -9.20
N ASN A 134 14.53 -9.57 -10.38
CA ASN A 134 15.49 -10.65 -10.63
C ASN A 134 16.87 -10.27 -10.04
N GLU A 135 17.01 -10.21 -8.71
CA GLU A 135 18.33 -10.30 -8.07
C GLU A 135 18.47 -11.65 -7.34
N PRO A 136 19.67 -12.29 -7.38
CA PRO A 136 19.91 -13.56 -6.69
C PRO A 136 19.60 -13.42 -5.21
N GLU A 137 18.95 -14.43 -4.63
CA GLU A 137 18.38 -14.44 -3.26
C GLU A 137 19.37 -14.04 -2.15
N ASP A 138 20.69 -14.26 -2.35
CA ASP A 138 21.77 -13.87 -1.44
C ASP A 138 22.21 -12.39 -1.57
N ASN A 139 22.02 -11.80 -2.76
CA ASN A 139 22.21 -10.35 -2.99
C ASN A 139 21.06 -9.51 -2.44
N GLY A 140 19.89 -10.11 -2.19
CA GLY A 140 18.69 -9.43 -1.70
C GLY A 140 18.87 -8.90 -0.28
N ILE A 141 19.31 -9.75 0.66
CA ILE A 141 19.47 -9.35 2.07
C ILE A 141 20.53 -8.27 2.25
N ILE A 142 21.67 -8.40 1.57
CA ILE A 142 22.76 -7.40 1.58
C ILE A 142 22.24 -6.07 1.03
N SER A 143 21.52 -6.10 -0.09
CA SER A 143 20.97 -4.89 -0.71
C SER A 143 19.93 -4.22 0.18
N GLU A 144 19.04 -4.98 0.82
CA GLU A 144 17.99 -4.42 1.70
C GLU A 144 18.58 -3.86 2.99
N LEU A 145 19.57 -4.53 3.59
CA LEU A 145 20.32 -4.03 4.75
C LEU A 145 21.07 -2.73 4.42
N MET A 146 21.83 -2.71 3.33
CA MET A 146 22.59 -1.52 2.92
C MET A 146 21.71 -0.34 2.53
N LYS A 147 20.60 -0.59 1.83
CA LYS A 147 19.58 0.41 1.51
C LYS A 147 19.04 1.08 2.77
N ASN A 148 19.03 0.36 3.89
CA ASN A 148 18.55 0.86 5.18
C ASN A 148 19.65 1.40 6.11
N LYS A 149 20.91 1.52 5.64
CA LYS A 149 21.99 2.21 6.37
C LYS A 149 21.59 3.62 6.81
N THR A 150 21.95 4.01 8.03
CA THR A 150 21.62 5.33 8.61
C THR A 150 22.69 5.80 9.59
N GLU A 151 23.00 7.09 9.60
CA GLU A 151 23.95 7.67 10.58
C GLU A 151 23.33 7.81 11.98
N TYR A 152 22.00 7.93 12.06
CA TYR A 152 21.28 8.25 13.29
C TYR A 152 20.25 7.19 13.67
N VAL A 153 20.26 6.78 14.94
CA VAL A 153 19.37 5.77 15.52
C VAL A 153 17.90 6.20 15.50
N GLY A 154 17.62 7.51 15.54
CA GLY A 154 16.26 8.04 15.51
C GLY A 154 15.55 7.93 14.15
N ASN A 155 16.24 7.46 13.10
CA ASN A 155 15.59 7.16 11.82
C ASN A 155 14.80 5.85 11.91
N ASN A 156 13.59 5.91 12.50
CA ASN A 156 12.77 4.72 12.78
C ASN A 156 12.55 3.82 11.57
N SER A 157 12.43 4.40 10.37
CA SER A 157 12.06 3.65 9.16
C SER A 157 13.25 2.86 8.66
N LYS A 158 14.45 3.47 8.73
CA LYS A 158 15.70 2.80 8.37
C LYS A 158 16.10 1.76 9.41
N VAL A 159 16.02 2.09 10.69
CA VAL A 159 16.32 1.14 11.78
C VAL A 159 15.36 -0.05 11.76
N GLY A 160 14.06 0.18 11.62
CA GLY A 160 13.08 -0.88 11.46
C GLY A 160 13.38 -1.76 10.24
N GLY A 161 13.69 -1.15 9.09
CA GLY A 161 14.06 -1.88 7.87
C GLY A 161 15.28 -2.80 8.05
N ILE A 162 16.28 -2.37 8.83
CA ILE A 162 17.41 -3.24 9.21
C ILE A 162 16.90 -4.40 10.07
N ILE A 163 16.19 -4.12 11.17
CA ILE A 163 15.72 -5.12 12.15
C ILE A 163 14.86 -6.20 11.51
N TYR A 164 13.96 -5.83 10.58
CA TYR A 164 13.10 -6.76 9.85
C TYR A 164 13.85 -7.65 8.86
N SER A 165 15.02 -7.22 8.41
CA SER A 165 15.85 -7.97 7.45
C SER A 165 16.84 -8.90 8.13
N LEU A 166 16.97 -8.84 9.46
CA LEU A 166 17.91 -9.67 10.21
C LEU A 166 17.36 -11.10 10.39
N PRO A 167 18.22 -12.12 10.28
CA PRO A 167 17.86 -13.50 10.61
C PRO A 167 17.77 -13.69 12.13
N TYR A 168 16.65 -14.20 12.63
CA TYR A 168 16.48 -14.62 14.02
C TYR A 168 16.48 -16.14 14.14
N PRO A 169 16.90 -16.71 15.29
CA PRO A 169 16.79 -18.14 15.54
C PRO A 169 15.35 -18.65 15.41
N ASP A 170 15.22 -19.96 15.13
CA ASP A 170 13.93 -20.65 15.14
C ASP A 170 13.23 -20.50 16.51
N ASN A 171 11.90 -20.49 16.52
CA ASN A 171 11.04 -20.29 17.70
C ASN A 171 11.11 -18.89 18.33
N ILE A 172 11.77 -17.93 17.69
CA ILE A 172 11.76 -16.53 18.11
C ILE A 172 11.00 -15.67 17.12
N ALA A 173 9.97 -14.99 17.60
CA ALA A 173 9.15 -14.08 16.81
C ALA A 173 9.48 -12.63 17.14
N TYR A 174 9.69 -11.80 16.13
CA TYR A 174 9.76 -10.35 16.32
C TYR A 174 8.44 -9.79 16.87
N ASP A 175 8.51 -8.86 17.83
CA ASP A 175 7.35 -8.15 18.39
C ASP A 175 7.42 -6.64 18.14
N SER A 176 8.44 -5.98 18.68
CA SER A 176 8.61 -4.53 18.57
C SER A 176 10.08 -4.11 18.69
N PHE A 177 10.39 -2.82 18.50
CA PHE A 177 11.68 -2.25 18.88
C PHE A 177 11.50 -0.87 19.50
N GLU A 178 12.47 -0.48 20.32
CA GLU A 178 12.54 0.80 21.01
C GLU A 178 13.85 1.50 20.64
N LEU A 179 13.79 2.82 20.50
CA LEU A 179 14.93 3.66 20.17
C LEU A 179 15.25 4.57 21.35
N PHE A 180 16.46 4.47 21.87
CA PHE A 180 16.95 5.31 22.96
C PHE A 180 17.68 6.52 22.34
N THR A 181 16.93 7.59 22.11
CA THR A 181 17.41 8.82 21.43
C THR A 181 17.48 10.05 22.34
N ASP A 182 17.01 9.96 23.58
CA ASP A 182 16.82 11.13 24.44
C ASP A 182 18.15 11.68 24.99
N SER A 183 19.08 10.79 25.33
CA SER A 183 20.40 11.13 25.87
C SER A 183 21.41 10.02 25.58
N GLU A 184 22.68 10.39 25.42
CA GLU A 184 23.76 9.41 25.26
C GLU A 184 23.93 8.53 26.52
N PRO A 185 24.30 7.25 26.35
CA PRO A 185 24.55 6.56 25.08
C PRO A 185 23.25 6.24 24.32
N TYR A 186 23.26 6.48 23.00
CA TYR A 186 22.13 6.11 22.16
C TYR A 186 22.09 4.60 21.91
N GLY A 187 20.91 4.03 21.69
CA GLY A 187 20.82 2.59 21.46
C GLY A 187 19.45 2.11 21.00
N ILE A 188 19.34 0.79 20.86
CA ILE A 188 18.16 0.11 20.34
C ILE A 188 17.84 -1.07 21.26
N ALA A 189 16.58 -1.29 21.57
CA ALA A 189 16.10 -2.57 22.09
C ALA A 189 15.17 -3.22 21.08
N VAL A 190 15.42 -4.49 20.74
CA VAL A 190 14.57 -5.32 19.91
C VAL A 190 13.83 -6.28 20.84
N ASN A 191 12.51 -6.17 20.88
CA ASN A 191 11.64 -7.00 21.69
C ASN A 191 11.17 -8.20 20.87
N LEU A 192 11.41 -9.39 21.39
CA LEU A 192 11.21 -10.68 20.74
C LEU A 192 10.39 -11.58 21.67
N LYS A 193 9.47 -12.34 21.08
CA LYS A 193 8.64 -13.34 21.78
C LYS A 193 9.18 -14.74 21.53
N THR A 194 9.22 -15.54 22.59
CA THR A 194 9.75 -16.90 22.55
C THR A 194 9.04 -17.77 23.60
N ASP A 195 9.25 -19.08 23.59
CA ASP A 195 8.88 -19.95 24.71
C ASP A 195 9.99 -20.00 25.79
N THR A 196 9.65 -20.51 26.97
CA THR A 196 10.55 -20.59 28.13
C THR A 196 11.77 -21.48 27.87
N ASP A 197 11.62 -22.61 27.16
CA ASP A 197 12.72 -23.54 26.89
C ASP A 197 13.75 -22.88 25.97
N THR A 198 13.27 -22.22 24.91
CA THR A 198 14.10 -21.43 23.99
C THR A 198 14.76 -20.24 24.72
N MET A 199 14.07 -19.55 25.63
CA MET A 199 14.68 -18.48 26.42
C MET A 199 15.81 -18.99 27.33
N GLU A 200 15.63 -20.12 28.03
CA GLU A 200 16.66 -20.73 28.87
C GLU A 200 17.86 -21.20 28.05
N LEU A 201 17.65 -21.69 26.82
CA LEU A 201 18.73 -22.06 25.88
C LEU A 201 19.67 -20.89 25.61
N PHE A 202 19.13 -19.69 25.35
CA PHE A 202 19.91 -18.49 25.03
C PHE A 202 20.52 -17.79 26.26
N ARG A 203 20.30 -18.29 27.48
CA ARG A 203 21.04 -17.81 28.67
C ARG A 203 22.48 -18.30 28.67
N ASP A 204 22.75 -19.42 28.02
CA ASP A 204 24.12 -19.85 27.76
C ASP A 204 24.75 -18.98 26.67
N LYS A 205 25.94 -18.46 26.95
CA LYS A 205 26.68 -17.61 26.02
C LYS A 205 27.06 -18.34 24.74
N GLU A 206 27.27 -19.65 24.82
CA GLU A 206 27.63 -20.46 23.64
C GLU A 206 26.52 -20.45 22.57
N ASN A 207 25.28 -20.19 22.96
CA ASN A 207 24.13 -20.16 22.04
C ASN A 207 23.80 -18.75 21.51
N GLN A 208 24.55 -17.71 21.88
CA GLN A 208 24.21 -16.31 21.57
C GLN A 208 24.80 -15.79 20.25
N LEU A 209 25.54 -16.62 19.51
CA LEU A 209 26.27 -16.23 18.30
C LEU A 209 25.38 -15.49 17.28
N GLN A 210 24.15 -15.95 17.07
CA GLN A 210 23.23 -15.30 16.13
C GLN A 210 22.86 -13.86 16.55
N PHE A 211 22.69 -13.61 17.85
CA PHE A 211 22.41 -12.27 18.38
C PHE A 211 23.64 -11.37 18.33
N GLU A 212 24.82 -11.94 18.59
CA GLU A 212 26.11 -11.28 18.42
C GLU A 212 26.30 -10.80 16.98
N ASN A 213 26.07 -11.71 16.03
CA ASN A 213 26.11 -11.44 14.59
C ASN A 213 25.15 -10.32 14.18
N ASN A 214 23.90 -10.40 14.63
CA ASN A 214 22.89 -9.36 14.38
C ASN A 214 23.30 -8.00 14.97
N ALA A 215 23.87 -7.98 16.18
CA ALA A 215 24.36 -6.75 16.80
C ALA A 215 25.50 -6.12 15.98
N VAL A 216 26.48 -6.92 15.53
CA VAL A 216 27.59 -6.45 14.68
C VAL A 216 27.07 -5.85 13.38
N ILE A 217 26.12 -6.52 12.71
CA ILE A 217 25.49 -6.02 11.49
C ILE A 217 24.84 -4.66 11.75
N MET A 218 24.02 -4.56 12.79
CA MET A 218 23.36 -3.30 13.16
C MET A 218 24.37 -2.20 13.50
N PHE A 219 25.43 -2.48 14.28
CA PHE A 219 26.47 -1.50 14.58
C PHE A 219 27.23 -1.03 13.34
N SER A 220 27.40 -1.89 12.34
CA SER A 220 28.02 -1.48 11.08
C SER A 220 27.13 -0.54 10.25
N LEU A 221 25.80 -0.66 10.36
CA LEU A 221 24.83 0.08 9.57
C LEU A 221 24.25 1.32 10.25
N ILE A 222 24.34 1.42 11.58
CA ILE A 222 23.71 2.47 12.39
C ILE A 222 24.80 3.29 13.10
N GLY A 223 25.10 4.47 12.54
CA GLY A 223 26.32 5.22 12.84
C GLY A 223 26.54 5.60 14.31
N ASN A 224 25.48 5.96 15.04
CA ASN A 224 25.56 6.46 16.42
C ASN A 224 24.90 5.54 17.49
N ALA A 225 24.50 4.31 17.15
CA ALA A 225 23.99 3.35 18.15
C ALA A 225 25.14 2.74 19.00
N GLU A 226 25.23 3.06 20.28
CA GLU A 226 26.30 2.61 21.19
C GLU A 226 25.99 1.26 21.83
N PHE A 227 24.71 0.91 21.97
CA PHE A 227 24.27 -0.38 22.46
C PHE A 227 23.08 -0.94 21.67
N ILE A 228 23.00 -2.27 21.63
CA ILE A 228 21.87 -3.02 21.08
C ILE A 228 21.47 -4.04 22.11
N LYS A 229 20.17 -4.11 22.39
CA LYS A 229 19.58 -5.06 23.31
C LYS A 229 18.58 -5.96 22.59
N PHE A 230 18.63 -7.25 22.83
CA PHE A 230 17.58 -8.19 22.42
C PHE A 230 16.86 -8.67 23.68
N ASN A 231 15.56 -8.37 23.78
CA ASN A 231 14.71 -8.77 24.89
C ASN A 231 13.90 -9.99 24.47
N LEU A 232 14.18 -11.14 25.09
CA LEU A 232 13.44 -12.39 24.90
C LEU A 232 12.34 -12.48 25.95
N ASP A 233 11.07 -12.44 25.55
CA ASP A 233 9.91 -12.52 26.45
C ASP A 233 9.12 -13.81 26.25
N ASP A 234 8.98 -14.58 27.32
CA ASP A 234 8.19 -15.83 27.39
C ASP A 234 6.81 -15.65 28.04
N GLY A 235 6.44 -14.40 28.36
CA GLY A 235 5.22 -14.05 29.09
C GLY A 235 5.37 -13.98 30.61
N SER A 236 6.52 -14.41 31.16
CA SER A 236 6.88 -14.24 32.58
C SER A 236 7.79 -13.03 32.83
N GLY A 237 8.33 -12.44 31.77
CA GLY A 237 9.17 -11.25 31.79
C GLY A 237 10.41 -11.38 30.90
N PRO A 238 10.97 -10.27 30.39
CA PRO A 238 12.02 -10.34 29.39
C PRO A 238 13.39 -10.68 29.99
N TYR A 239 14.12 -11.58 29.32
CA TYR A 239 15.57 -11.75 29.47
C TYR A 239 16.31 -10.92 28.41
N SER A 240 17.20 -10.04 28.85
CA SER A 240 17.91 -9.11 27.97
C SER A 240 19.33 -9.55 27.66
N LEU A 241 19.64 -9.72 26.38
CA LEU A 241 20.99 -9.80 25.83
C LEU A 241 21.43 -8.40 25.41
N GLN A 242 22.59 -7.92 25.86
CA GLN A 242 23.06 -6.57 25.52
C GLN A 242 24.49 -6.58 24.99
N TYR A 243 24.66 -5.95 23.84
CA TYR A 243 25.94 -5.77 23.15
C TYR A 243 26.27 -4.29 23.03
N THR A 244 27.56 -3.96 22.99
CA THR A 244 28.05 -2.58 22.84
C THR A 244 28.88 -2.45 21.58
N ARG A 245 28.93 -1.23 21.01
CA ARG A 245 29.80 -0.97 19.86
C ARG A 245 31.27 -1.24 20.19
N GLU A 246 31.69 -0.91 21.41
CA GLU A 246 33.06 -1.19 21.88
C GLU A 246 33.40 -2.68 21.82
N TRP A 247 32.50 -3.55 22.28
CA TRP A 247 32.67 -5.00 22.17
C TRP A 247 32.80 -5.45 20.71
N ALA A 248 31.94 -4.94 19.82
CA ALA A 248 31.98 -5.29 18.40
C ALA A 248 33.30 -4.84 17.74
N ASN A 249 33.78 -3.64 18.08
CA ASN A 249 35.05 -3.13 17.56
C ASN A 249 36.25 -3.95 18.04
N GLN A 250 36.23 -4.39 19.31
CA GLN A 250 37.27 -5.26 19.86
C GLN A 250 37.29 -6.63 19.18
N LEU A 251 36.11 -7.21 18.89
CA LEU A 251 35.99 -8.50 18.22
C LEU A 251 36.64 -8.49 16.82
N PHE A 252 36.50 -7.39 16.07
CA PHE A 252 37.05 -7.25 14.71
C PHE A 252 38.40 -6.51 14.65
N GLY A 253 38.90 -6.00 15.78
CA GLY A 253 40.14 -5.23 15.86
C GLY A 253 40.11 -3.89 15.11
N LYS A 254 38.92 -3.40 14.72
CA LYS A 254 38.70 -2.13 14.02
C LYS A 254 37.25 -1.67 14.19
N ASP A 255 36.95 -0.44 13.79
CA ASP A 255 35.58 0.08 13.78
C ASP A 255 34.70 -0.73 12.80
N VAL A 256 33.65 -1.35 13.32
CA VAL A 256 32.74 -2.20 12.52
C VAL A 256 31.96 -1.41 11.46
N ARG A 257 31.83 -0.08 11.60
CA ARG A 257 31.21 0.78 10.57
C ARG A 257 32.00 0.80 9.26
N SER A 258 33.31 0.54 9.32
CA SER A 258 34.14 0.43 8.12
C SER A 258 33.64 -0.66 7.17
N PHE A 259 33.04 -1.75 7.68
CA PHE A 259 32.51 -2.81 6.82
C PHE A 259 31.33 -2.34 5.96
N ALA A 260 30.59 -1.29 6.35
CA ALA A 260 29.46 -0.78 5.61
C ALA A 260 29.82 0.39 4.67
N GLU A 261 31.11 0.67 4.43
CA GLU A 261 31.55 1.70 3.49
C GLU A 261 31.34 1.29 2.03
N SER A 262 31.46 0.00 1.73
CA SER A 262 31.25 -0.57 0.40
C SER A 262 30.45 -1.86 0.46
N ARG A 263 29.74 -2.17 -0.63
CA ARG A 263 28.97 -3.42 -0.75
C ARG A 263 29.85 -4.66 -0.66
N GLU A 264 31.07 -4.56 -1.18
CA GLU A 264 32.03 -5.65 -1.20
C GLU A 264 32.56 -5.98 0.19
N GLU A 265 32.86 -4.97 1.01
CA GLU A 265 33.28 -5.19 2.40
C GLU A 265 32.14 -5.67 3.28
N PHE A 266 30.93 -5.14 3.07
CA PHE A 266 29.76 -5.55 3.84
C PHE A 266 29.38 -7.00 3.53
N SER A 267 29.49 -7.41 2.26
CA SER A 267 29.29 -8.81 1.87
C SER A 267 30.30 -9.75 2.53
N LYS A 268 31.56 -9.34 2.67
CA LYS A 268 32.58 -10.13 3.41
C LYS A 268 32.21 -10.29 4.89
N LEU A 269 31.67 -9.24 5.52
CA LEU A 269 31.20 -9.30 6.91
C LEU A 269 30.08 -10.33 7.06
N ILE A 270 29.02 -10.22 6.24
CA ILE A 270 27.86 -11.11 6.27
C ILE A 270 28.27 -12.57 6.03
N ASN A 271 29.08 -12.81 4.99
CA ASN A 271 29.52 -14.17 4.66
C ASN A 271 30.43 -14.77 5.74
N GLY A 272 31.32 -13.97 6.33
CA GLY A 272 32.19 -14.42 7.42
C GLY A 272 31.39 -14.82 8.67
N ILE A 273 30.38 -14.02 9.00
CA ILE A 273 29.43 -14.27 10.07
C ILE A 273 28.63 -15.57 9.84
N GLN A 274 28.08 -15.78 8.65
CA GLN A 274 27.30 -16.98 8.32
C GLN A 274 28.13 -18.27 8.27
N THR A 275 29.42 -18.18 7.94
CA THR A 275 30.31 -19.36 7.94
C THR A 275 30.70 -19.81 9.35
N ALA A 276 30.66 -18.92 10.34
CA ALA A 276 30.93 -19.26 11.74
C ALA A 276 29.74 -19.99 12.40
N ASP A 277 28.51 -19.73 11.94
CA ASP A 277 27.28 -20.34 12.46
C ASP A 277 27.09 -21.82 12.02
N LYS A 278 27.90 -22.31 11.07
CA LYS A 278 27.81 -23.68 10.52
C LYS A 278 28.88 -24.65 11.04
N ASN A 279 29.80 -24.21 11.89
CA ASN A 279 30.89 -25.02 12.46
C ASN A 279 30.77 -25.09 13.99
#